data_AF-A0A7Y8FJY6-F1
#
_entry.id   AF-A0A7Y8FJY6-F1
#
_cell.length_a   1.000
_cell.length_b   1.000
_cell.length_c   1.000
_cell.angle_alpha   90.00
_cell.angle_beta   90.00
_cell.angle_gamma   90.00
#
_symmetry.space_group_name_H-M   'P 1'
#
loop_
_entity.id
_entity.type
_entity.pdbx_description
1 polymer ?
#
loop_
_entity_poly.entity_id
_entity_poly.type
_entity_poly.pdbx_seq_one_letter_code
_entity_poly.pdbx_strand_id
1 'polypeptide(L)'
;MKKLNRILEQHRHWLSRSPVMVAQELEFLDEDLASDSLLGFDNVSDSLGMLAVHYGIQGEVAIFDGDETGWENVARSMMYRYWALMLRARSFSNTRFLQGIKTVPDLSNHLSHAACLLAAFIAANRRDLASSTADVLAGMLSVPGAVDARFLKGRYFEPFMLWLYSVYSQEEAAAQIGSMNLGIYQSVIDNWAEEQQLAVVLEELGRYHLANAEDNGGAWIPEFKSPPFDVLLVEVGAIYRVRQQLGLPLPTVTDPLLCVGAAASRHLVFSPDELVVRVESAYRRFFG
;
A
#
# COMPACT_ATOMS: atom_id res chain seq x y z
N MET A 1 -1.12 18.05 12.72
CA MET A 1 -1.55 19.27 12.00
C MET A 1 -0.45 19.99 11.22
N LYS A 2 0.57 20.63 11.83
CA LYS A 2 1.59 21.39 11.06
C LYS A 2 2.29 20.57 9.95
N LYS A 3 2.64 19.32 10.27
CA LYS A 3 3.29 18.40 9.31
C LYS A 3 2.36 18.04 8.15
N LEU A 4 1.14 17.60 8.46
CA LEU A 4 0.10 17.28 7.47
C LEU A 4 -0.14 18.44 6.49
N ASN A 5 -0.33 19.66 7.00
CA ASN A 5 -0.58 20.82 6.13
C ASN A 5 0.59 21.08 5.18
N ARG A 6 1.84 20.90 5.64
CA ARG A 6 3.02 21.04 4.78
C ARG A 6 3.06 19.98 3.67
N ILE A 7 2.74 18.72 3.97
CA ILE A 7 2.67 17.65 2.96
C ILE A 7 1.62 18.02 1.90
N LEU A 8 0.41 18.38 2.33
CA LEU A 8 -0.68 18.79 1.43
C LEU A 8 -0.34 20.03 0.58
N GLU A 9 0.41 21.00 1.12
CA GLU A 9 0.90 22.15 0.33
C GLU A 9 1.91 21.74 -0.74
N GLN A 10 2.85 20.85 -0.41
CA GLN A 10 3.82 20.31 -1.37
C GLN A 10 3.12 19.54 -2.48
N HIS A 11 2.09 18.78 -2.13
CA HIS A 11 1.21 18.03 -3.03
C HIS A 11 0.45 18.92 -3.99
N ARG A 12 -0.18 20.00 -3.50
CA ARG A 12 -0.82 21.01 -4.36
C ARG A 12 0.17 21.64 -5.33
N HIS A 13 1.38 21.96 -4.86
CA HIS A 13 2.43 22.51 -5.73
C HIS A 13 2.85 21.50 -6.81
N TRP A 14 3.05 20.24 -6.45
CA TRP A 14 3.42 19.17 -7.38
C TRP A 14 2.34 18.93 -8.44
N LEU A 15 1.06 18.87 -8.04
CA LEU A 15 -0.07 18.67 -8.96
C LEU A 15 -0.09 19.71 -10.07
N SER A 16 0.19 20.97 -9.76
CA SER A 16 0.21 22.07 -10.74
C SER A 16 1.21 21.87 -11.90
N ARG A 17 2.16 20.95 -11.74
CA ARG A 17 3.25 20.65 -12.70
C ARG A 17 3.15 19.25 -13.31
N SER A 18 2.29 18.40 -12.79
CA SER A 18 2.15 17.00 -13.17
C SER A 18 1.41 16.66 -14.49
N PRO A 19 0.57 17.53 -15.11
CA PRO A 19 -0.23 17.11 -16.27
C PRO A 19 0.58 16.61 -17.48
N VAL A 20 1.71 17.26 -17.79
CA VAL A 20 2.58 16.86 -18.91
C VAL A 20 3.18 15.47 -18.67
N MET A 21 3.60 15.19 -17.44
CA MET A 21 4.14 13.90 -17.04
C MET A 21 3.07 12.81 -17.18
N VAL A 22 1.85 13.06 -16.71
CA VAL A 22 0.74 12.08 -16.83
C VAL A 22 0.45 11.71 -18.28
N ALA A 23 0.43 12.70 -19.18
CA ALA A 23 0.22 12.45 -20.60
C ALA A 23 1.33 11.56 -21.19
N GLN A 24 2.60 11.85 -20.85
CA GLN A 24 3.75 11.05 -21.29
C GLN A 24 3.70 9.61 -20.75
N GLU A 25 3.35 9.41 -19.47
CA GLU A 25 3.26 8.06 -18.90
C GLU A 25 2.18 7.22 -19.56
N LEU A 26 1.06 7.82 -19.98
CA LEU A 26 0.01 7.11 -20.71
C LEU A 26 0.45 6.70 -22.12
N GLU A 27 1.21 7.56 -22.81
CA GLU A 27 1.78 7.23 -24.12
C GLU A 27 2.78 6.06 -24.03
N PHE A 28 3.71 6.10 -23.07
CA PHE A 28 4.67 5.00 -22.87
C PHE A 28 3.99 3.69 -22.54
N LEU A 29 2.95 3.72 -21.69
CA LEU A 29 2.24 2.53 -21.28
C LEU A 29 1.59 1.81 -22.49
N ASP A 30 1.02 2.56 -23.43
CA ASP A 30 0.44 1.98 -24.65
C ASP A 30 1.49 1.26 -25.51
N GLU A 31 2.67 1.86 -25.67
CA GLU A 31 3.79 1.28 -26.40
C GLU A 31 4.32 0.02 -25.70
N ASP A 32 4.52 0.07 -24.39
CA ASP A 32 5.08 -1.02 -23.61
C ASP A 32 4.12 -2.22 -23.49
N LEU A 33 2.81 -1.98 -23.34
CA LEU A 33 1.80 -3.04 -23.38
C LEU A 33 1.74 -3.73 -24.75
N ALA A 34 2.01 -3.01 -25.83
CA ALA A 34 2.03 -3.57 -27.18
C ALA A 34 3.27 -4.45 -27.42
N SER A 35 4.37 -4.24 -26.68
CA SER A 35 5.61 -5.02 -26.82
C SER A 35 5.47 -6.49 -26.41
N ASP A 36 4.49 -6.81 -25.55
CA ASP A 36 4.24 -8.15 -24.99
C ASP A 36 5.53 -8.84 -24.51
N SER A 37 6.36 -8.08 -23.77
CA SER A 37 7.69 -8.50 -23.33
C SER A 37 7.90 -8.25 -21.85
N LEU A 38 8.80 -9.01 -21.21
CA LEU A 38 9.11 -8.82 -19.80
C LEU A 38 9.62 -7.41 -19.50
N LEU A 39 10.45 -6.85 -20.40
CA LEU A 39 10.94 -5.48 -20.30
C LEU A 39 9.79 -4.46 -20.40
N GLY A 40 8.86 -4.67 -21.34
CA GLY A 40 7.66 -3.84 -21.45
C GLY A 40 6.83 -3.88 -20.17
N PHE A 41 6.63 -5.06 -19.57
CA PHE A 41 5.92 -5.17 -18.30
C PHE A 41 6.64 -4.49 -17.12
N ASP A 42 7.98 -4.50 -17.11
CA ASP A 42 8.75 -3.73 -16.13
C ASP A 42 8.54 -2.22 -16.30
N ASN A 43 8.51 -1.72 -17.54
CA ASN A 43 8.23 -0.31 -17.84
C ASN A 43 6.77 0.08 -17.51
N VAL A 44 5.79 -0.77 -17.85
CA VAL A 44 4.38 -0.57 -17.48
C VAL A 44 4.24 -0.44 -15.97
N SER A 45 4.98 -1.24 -15.19
CA SER A 45 4.98 -1.09 -13.73
C SER A 45 5.49 0.28 -13.27
N ASP A 46 6.50 0.84 -13.94
CA ASP A 46 7.05 2.16 -13.59
C ASP A 46 6.04 3.27 -13.91
N SER A 47 5.42 3.24 -15.09
CA SER A 47 4.38 4.20 -15.47
C SER A 47 3.16 4.12 -14.55
N LEU A 48 2.71 2.91 -14.18
CA LEU A 48 1.65 2.74 -13.18
C LEU A 48 2.05 3.30 -11.81
N GLY A 49 3.31 3.18 -11.41
CA GLY A 49 3.84 3.78 -10.19
C GLY A 49 3.74 5.31 -10.21
N MET A 50 4.08 5.95 -11.33
CA MET A 50 3.99 7.40 -11.52
C MET A 50 2.53 7.89 -11.56
N LEU A 51 1.67 7.19 -12.30
CA LEU A 51 0.24 7.49 -12.34
C LEU A 51 -0.41 7.31 -10.96
N ALA A 52 -0.01 6.28 -10.21
CA ALA A 52 -0.46 6.10 -8.84
C ALA A 52 -0.09 7.27 -7.93
N VAL A 53 1.12 7.81 -8.05
CA VAL A 53 1.49 9.03 -7.30
C VAL A 53 0.55 10.18 -7.68
N HIS A 54 0.30 10.40 -8.98
CA HIS A 54 -0.57 11.47 -9.43
C HIS A 54 -1.99 11.38 -8.85
N TYR A 55 -2.67 10.25 -9.05
CA TYR A 55 -4.04 10.07 -8.56
C TYR A 55 -4.09 9.97 -7.03
N GLY A 56 -3.03 9.49 -6.38
CA GLY A 56 -2.92 9.45 -4.92
C GLY A 56 -2.92 10.87 -4.35
N ILE A 57 -2.07 11.74 -4.90
CA ILE A 57 -1.98 13.15 -4.52
C ILE A 57 -3.27 13.91 -4.81
N GLN A 58 -3.86 13.68 -5.98
CA GLN A 58 -5.14 14.30 -6.33
C GLN A 58 -6.25 13.89 -5.35
N GLY A 59 -6.31 12.61 -5.00
CA GLY A 59 -7.32 12.06 -4.11
C GLY A 59 -7.20 12.54 -2.67
N GLU A 60 -5.99 12.51 -2.09
CA GLU A 60 -5.79 12.98 -0.72
C GLU A 60 -6.07 14.48 -0.57
N VAL A 61 -5.65 15.32 -1.53
CA VAL A 61 -5.89 16.76 -1.48
C VAL A 61 -7.39 17.03 -1.51
N ALA A 62 -8.14 16.36 -2.40
CA ALA A 62 -9.59 16.48 -2.48
C ALA A 62 -10.26 16.06 -1.16
N ILE A 63 -9.89 14.91 -0.57
CA ILE A 63 -10.45 14.44 0.71
C ILE A 63 -10.22 15.47 1.83
N PHE A 64 -9.00 16.00 1.94
CA PHE A 64 -8.67 16.98 2.98
C PHE A 64 -9.25 18.39 2.72
N ASP A 65 -9.65 18.69 1.48
CA ASP A 65 -10.40 19.88 1.11
C ASP A 65 -11.93 19.69 1.24
N GLY A 66 -12.38 18.50 1.65
CA GLY A 66 -13.79 18.18 1.88
C GLY A 66 -14.55 17.69 0.65
N ASP A 67 -13.85 17.32 -0.42
CA ASP A 67 -14.41 16.74 -1.64
C ASP A 67 -14.36 15.21 -1.59
N GLU A 68 -15.52 14.57 -1.45
CA GLU A 68 -15.65 13.11 -1.36
C GLU A 68 -15.25 12.39 -2.66
N THR A 69 -15.24 13.07 -3.82
CA THR A 69 -14.78 12.45 -5.08
C THR A 69 -13.29 12.08 -5.04
N GLY A 70 -12.54 12.63 -4.07
CA GLY A 70 -11.15 12.24 -3.83
C GLY A 70 -10.96 10.74 -3.55
N TRP A 71 -11.96 10.06 -2.97
CA TRP A 71 -11.91 8.63 -2.72
C TRP A 71 -11.81 7.78 -3.99
N GLU A 72 -12.39 8.24 -5.11
CA GLU A 72 -12.28 7.56 -6.40
C GLU A 72 -10.84 7.62 -6.94
N ASN A 73 -10.18 8.77 -6.80
CA ASN A 73 -8.78 8.94 -7.20
C ASN A 73 -7.83 8.15 -6.30
N VAL A 74 -8.10 8.11 -4.99
CA VAL A 74 -7.38 7.23 -4.04
C VAL A 74 -7.53 5.76 -4.43
N ALA A 75 -8.75 5.30 -4.74
CA ALA A 75 -8.99 3.92 -5.17
C ALA A 75 -8.26 3.60 -6.50
N ARG A 76 -8.31 4.51 -7.48
CA ARG A 76 -7.58 4.38 -8.75
C ARG A 76 -6.07 4.28 -8.52
N SER A 77 -5.51 5.16 -7.70
CA SER A 77 -4.08 5.14 -7.33
C SER A 77 -3.66 3.78 -6.78
N MET A 78 -4.41 3.25 -5.81
CA MET A 78 -4.15 1.96 -5.20
C MET A 78 -4.29 0.80 -6.20
N MET A 79 -5.23 0.85 -7.15
CA MET A 79 -5.33 -0.16 -8.21
C MET A 79 -4.12 -0.13 -9.15
N TYR A 80 -3.60 1.04 -9.48
CA TYR A 80 -2.39 1.17 -10.28
C TYR A 80 -1.16 0.65 -9.52
N ARG A 81 -1.02 0.98 -8.22
CA ARG A 81 0.04 0.41 -7.37
C ARG A 81 -0.08 -1.11 -7.25
N TYR A 82 -1.29 -1.64 -7.14
CA TYR A 82 -1.52 -3.08 -7.11
C TYR A 82 -1.02 -3.75 -8.38
N TRP A 83 -1.36 -3.25 -9.56
CA TRP A 83 -0.89 -3.86 -10.80
C TRP A 83 0.62 -3.69 -11.01
N ALA A 84 1.20 -2.55 -10.63
CA ALA A 84 2.66 -2.39 -10.58
C ALA A 84 3.31 -3.46 -9.68
N LEU A 85 2.78 -3.66 -8.48
CA LEU A 85 3.23 -4.68 -7.54
C LEU A 85 3.14 -6.10 -8.12
N MET A 86 2.01 -6.46 -8.73
CA MET A 86 1.80 -7.79 -9.33
C MET A 86 2.78 -8.06 -10.47
N LEU A 87 3.02 -7.05 -11.32
CA LEU A 87 4.00 -7.13 -12.41
C LEU A 87 5.42 -7.33 -11.88
N ARG A 88 5.84 -6.54 -10.90
CA ARG A 88 7.17 -6.67 -10.29
C ARG A 88 7.37 -8.00 -9.58
N ALA A 89 6.37 -8.45 -8.81
CA ALA A 89 6.42 -9.74 -8.14
C ALA A 89 6.55 -10.91 -9.13
N ARG A 90 5.85 -10.85 -10.27
CA ARG A 90 5.98 -11.86 -11.33
C ARG A 90 7.29 -11.78 -12.08
N SER A 91 7.73 -10.57 -12.43
CA SER A 91 9.03 -10.34 -13.08
C SER A 91 10.17 -10.90 -12.23
N PHE A 92 10.19 -10.59 -10.93
CA PHE A 92 11.12 -11.18 -9.97
C PHE A 92 11.02 -12.71 -9.94
N SER A 93 9.80 -13.26 -9.78
CA SER A 93 9.60 -14.72 -9.69
C SER A 93 10.12 -15.46 -10.91
N ASN A 94 9.97 -14.86 -12.10
CA ASN A 94 10.40 -15.43 -13.37
C ASN A 94 11.88 -15.19 -13.69
N THR A 95 12.57 -14.34 -12.95
CA THR A 95 13.99 -14.02 -13.23
C THR A 95 14.92 -14.38 -12.08
N ARG A 96 14.42 -14.64 -10.87
CA ARG A 96 15.24 -14.92 -9.67
C ARG A 96 16.24 -16.07 -9.86
N PHE A 97 15.97 -17.03 -10.73
CA PHE A 97 16.89 -18.13 -11.04
C PHE A 97 18.20 -17.65 -11.71
N LEU A 98 18.22 -16.43 -12.24
CA LEU A 98 19.39 -15.77 -12.83
C LEU A 98 20.26 -15.05 -11.78
N GLN A 99 19.84 -14.98 -10.51
CA GLN A 99 20.64 -14.39 -9.45
C GLN A 99 22.01 -15.08 -9.35
N GLY A 100 23.08 -14.28 -9.31
CA GLY A 100 24.46 -14.76 -9.38
C GLY A 100 25.04 -14.84 -10.80
N ILE A 101 24.19 -14.75 -11.83
CA ILE A 101 24.62 -14.67 -13.24
C ILE A 101 24.38 -13.25 -13.79
N LYS A 102 23.25 -12.64 -13.44
CA LYS A 102 22.90 -11.25 -13.80
C LYS A 102 22.29 -10.53 -12.60
N THR A 103 22.33 -9.21 -12.65
CA THR A 103 21.60 -8.38 -11.69
C THR A 103 20.10 -8.53 -11.95
N VAL A 104 19.40 -9.08 -10.97
CA VAL A 104 17.94 -9.16 -10.93
C VAL A 104 17.49 -8.22 -9.83
N PRO A 105 16.68 -7.18 -10.12
CA PRO A 105 16.14 -6.30 -9.10
C PRO A 105 15.38 -7.10 -8.04
N ASP A 106 15.62 -6.79 -6.77
CA ASP A 106 14.81 -7.31 -5.67
C ASP A 106 13.52 -6.50 -5.49
N LEU A 107 12.69 -6.90 -4.54
CA LEU A 107 11.38 -6.33 -4.25
C LEU A 107 11.40 -5.38 -3.04
N SER A 108 12.57 -4.98 -2.53
CA SER A 108 12.68 -4.19 -1.30
C SER A 108 11.88 -2.89 -1.36
N ASN A 109 11.95 -2.19 -2.50
CA ASN A 109 11.22 -0.93 -2.72
C ASN A 109 9.69 -1.08 -2.83
N HIS A 110 9.18 -2.32 -2.93
CA HIS A 110 7.76 -2.62 -3.07
C HIS A 110 7.16 -3.24 -1.80
N LEU A 111 7.98 -3.56 -0.81
CA LEU A 111 7.57 -4.23 0.42
C LEU A 111 6.49 -3.43 1.16
N SER A 112 6.75 -2.15 1.42
CA SER A 112 5.80 -1.30 2.14
C SER A 112 4.56 -0.97 1.31
N HIS A 113 4.66 -0.93 -0.02
CA HIS A 113 3.47 -0.80 -0.90
C HIS A 113 2.58 -2.03 -0.78
N ALA A 114 3.13 -3.24 -0.75
CA ALA A 114 2.33 -4.46 -0.58
C ALA A 114 1.57 -4.44 0.75
N ALA A 115 2.21 -4.02 1.85
CA ALA A 115 1.54 -3.88 3.14
C ALA A 115 0.48 -2.77 3.17
N CYS A 116 0.75 -1.60 2.57
CA CYS A 116 -0.23 -0.52 2.47
C CYS A 116 -1.46 -0.92 1.63
N LEU A 117 -1.23 -1.63 0.51
CA LEU A 117 -2.30 -2.16 -0.33
C LEU A 117 -3.12 -3.22 0.40
N LEU A 118 -2.46 -4.13 1.12
CA LEU A 118 -3.13 -5.12 1.95
C LEU A 118 -4.04 -4.44 2.98
N ALA A 119 -3.56 -3.41 3.67
CA ALA A 119 -4.36 -2.60 4.57
C ALA A 119 -5.60 -2.01 3.88
N ALA A 120 -5.41 -1.37 2.72
CA ALA A 120 -6.50 -0.76 1.97
C ALA A 120 -7.55 -1.79 1.50
N PHE A 121 -7.12 -2.95 1.02
CA PHE A 121 -8.03 -4.02 0.59
C PHE A 121 -8.76 -4.69 1.75
N ILE A 122 -8.12 -4.82 2.92
CA ILE A 122 -8.80 -5.21 4.15
C ILE A 122 -9.85 -4.14 4.48
N ALA A 123 -9.49 -2.86 4.55
CA ALA A 123 -10.42 -1.77 4.89
C ALA A 123 -11.68 -1.78 4.00
N ALA A 124 -11.50 -1.94 2.69
CA ALA A 124 -12.58 -2.01 1.70
C ALA A 124 -13.28 -3.38 1.61
N ASN A 125 -12.87 -4.37 2.41
CA ASN A 125 -13.39 -5.74 2.38
C ASN A 125 -13.27 -6.43 1.00
N ARG A 126 -12.22 -6.13 0.24
CA ARG A 126 -11.89 -6.77 -1.05
C ARG A 126 -11.04 -8.01 -0.83
N ARG A 127 -11.69 -9.11 -0.45
CA ARG A 127 -11.04 -10.40 -0.12
C ARG A 127 -10.15 -10.94 -1.24
N ASP A 128 -10.57 -10.78 -2.49
CA ASP A 128 -9.85 -11.21 -3.68
C ASP A 128 -8.50 -10.49 -3.84
N LEU A 129 -8.51 -9.15 -3.72
CA LEU A 129 -7.30 -8.33 -3.81
C LEU A 129 -6.42 -8.47 -2.55
N ALA A 130 -7.04 -8.56 -1.37
CA ALA A 130 -6.34 -8.77 -0.10
C ALA A 130 -5.58 -10.10 -0.11
N SER A 131 -6.21 -11.19 -0.53
CA SER A 131 -5.55 -12.51 -0.62
C SER A 131 -4.37 -12.48 -1.58
N SER A 132 -4.56 -11.96 -2.80
CA SER A 132 -3.47 -11.86 -3.80
C SER A 132 -2.30 -11.02 -3.28
N THR A 133 -2.59 -9.93 -2.57
CA THR A 133 -1.56 -9.04 -2.00
C THR A 133 -0.86 -9.67 -0.80
N ALA A 134 -1.60 -10.39 0.06
CA ALA A 134 -1.04 -11.12 1.19
C ALA A 134 -0.07 -12.22 0.72
N ASP A 135 -0.39 -12.94 -0.34
CA ASP A 135 0.49 -13.96 -0.93
C ASP A 135 1.80 -13.35 -1.44
N VAL A 136 1.72 -12.21 -2.14
CA VAL A 136 2.89 -11.47 -2.61
C VAL A 136 3.75 -10.99 -1.43
N LEU A 137 3.12 -10.38 -0.42
CA LEU A 137 3.81 -9.88 0.77
C LEU A 137 4.49 -11.01 1.56
N ALA A 138 3.80 -12.14 1.76
CA ALA A 138 4.36 -13.32 2.39
C ALA A 138 5.54 -13.88 1.56
N GLY A 139 5.43 -13.88 0.23
CA GLY A 139 6.52 -14.23 -0.68
C GLY A 139 7.75 -13.32 -0.52
N MET A 140 7.55 -12.00 -0.42
CA MET A 140 8.64 -11.04 -0.20
C MET A 140 9.39 -11.29 1.11
N LEU A 141 8.68 -11.68 2.18
CA LEU A 141 9.28 -11.92 3.50
C LEU A 141 9.94 -13.31 3.62
N SER A 142 9.50 -14.30 2.84
CA SER A 142 9.91 -15.70 3.00
C SER A 142 10.87 -16.22 1.92
N VAL A 143 10.86 -15.64 0.73
CA VAL A 143 11.71 -16.07 -0.38
C VAL A 143 13.11 -15.47 -0.25
N PRO A 144 14.18 -16.28 -0.19
CA PRO A 144 15.54 -15.77 -0.12
C PRO A 144 15.87 -14.85 -1.31
N GLY A 145 16.43 -13.68 -1.02
CA GLY A 145 16.81 -12.70 -2.03
C GLY A 145 15.64 -11.91 -2.65
N ALA A 146 14.41 -12.08 -2.16
CA ALA A 146 13.28 -11.25 -2.58
C ALA A 146 13.33 -9.84 -1.97
N VAL A 147 13.85 -9.70 -0.75
CA VAL A 147 14.09 -8.42 -0.10
C VAL A 147 15.47 -8.44 0.55
N ASP A 148 16.19 -7.32 0.52
CA ASP A 148 17.46 -7.16 1.22
C ASP A 148 17.23 -7.34 2.74
N ALA A 149 17.97 -8.26 3.37
CA ALA A 149 17.83 -8.55 4.79
C ALA A 149 18.09 -7.32 5.69
N ARG A 150 18.92 -6.37 5.25
CA ARG A 150 19.14 -5.09 5.94
C ARG A 150 17.91 -4.20 5.86
N PHE A 151 17.16 -4.27 4.76
CA PHE A 151 15.91 -3.55 4.57
C PHE A 151 14.79 -4.09 5.45
N LEU A 152 14.75 -5.40 5.70
CA LEU A 152 13.79 -6.05 6.61
C LEU A 152 14.04 -5.69 8.08
N LYS A 153 15.28 -5.34 8.44
CA LYS A 153 15.63 -5.07 9.83
C LYS A 153 14.91 -3.80 10.32
N GLY A 154 14.04 -3.97 11.31
CA GLY A 154 13.26 -2.86 11.90
C GLY A 154 11.94 -2.57 11.19
N ARG A 155 11.53 -3.43 10.25
CA ARG A 155 10.20 -3.37 9.60
C ARG A 155 9.15 -4.00 10.51
N TYR A 156 8.22 -3.17 10.98
CA TYR A 156 7.17 -3.56 11.92
C TYR A 156 5.79 -3.59 11.26
N PHE A 157 5.57 -2.71 10.28
CA PHE A 157 4.28 -2.55 9.64
C PHE A 157 3.91 -3.76 8.78
N GLU A 158 4.85 -4.24 7.99
CA GLU A 158 4.63 -5.34 7.05
C GLU A 158 4.29 -6.68 7.72
N PRO A 159 5.00 -7.14 8.76
CA PRO A 159 4.58 -8.33 9.49
C PRO A 159 3.25 -8.12 10.24
N PHE A 160 2.97 -6.92 10.75
CA PHE A 160 1.67 -6.62 11.36
C PHE A 160 0.52 -6.72 10.36
N MET A 161 0.69 -6.26 9.12
CA MET A 161 -0.34 -6.38 8.09
C MET A 161 -0.66 -7.84 7.74
N LEU A 162 0.33 -8.73 7.73
CA LEU A 162 0.06 -10.16 7.56
C LEU A 162 -0.64 -10.79 8.77
N TRP A 163 -0.29 -10.37 9.99
CA TRP A 163 -1.05 -10.76 11.19
C TRP A 163 -2.51 -10.29 11.10
N LEU A 164 -2.74 -9.04 10.73
CA LEU A 164 -4.08 -8.49 10.61
C LEU A 164 -4.88 -9.22 9.51
N TYR A 165 -4.22 -9.57 8.41
CA TYR A 165 -4.82 -10.37 7.35
C TYR A 165 -5.24 -11.77 7.84
N SER A 166 -4.44 -12.45 8.67
CA SER A 166 -4.85 -13.77 9.19
C SER A 166 -6.09 -13.68 10.08
N VAL A 167 -6.20 -12.63 10.89
CA VAL A 167 -7.41 -12.35 11.68
C VAL A 167 -8.61 -12.04 10.77
N TYR A 168 -8.39 -11.28 9.69
CA TYR A 168 -9.40 -10.93 8.70
C TYR A 168 -9.91 -12.14 7.90
N SER A 169 -9.00 -13.01 7.45
CA SER A 169 -9.31 -14.23 6.69
C SER A 169 -9.82 -15.37 7.57
N GLN A 170 -9.66 -15.26 8.90
CA GLN A 170 -9.93 -16.32 9.88
C GLN A 170 -9.04 -17.56 9.67
N GLU A 171 -7.81 -17.32 9.20
CA GLU A 171 -6.79 -18.34 9.00
C GLU A 171 -5.71 -18.21 10.08
N GLU A 172 -4.93 -19.27 10.28
CA GLU A 172 -3.76 -19.18 11.16
C GLU A 172 -2.71 -18.27 10.52
N ALA A 173 -2.14 -17.35 11.32
CA ALA A 173 -0.99 -16.58 10.89
C ALA A 173 0.16 -17.53 10.52
N ALA A 174 0.86 -17.26 9.42
CA ALA A 174 2.07 -17.99 9.09
C ALA A 174 3.03 -17.96 10.29
N ALA A 175 3.57 -19.13 10.67
CA ALA A 175 4.42 -19.28 11.86
C ALA A 175 5.62 -18.29 11.89
N GLN A 176 6.07 -17.87 10.71
CA GLN A 176 7.12 -16.86 10.53
C GLN A 176 6.74 -15.50 11.15
N ILE A 177 5.48 -15.08 11.03
CA ILE A 177 4.95 -13.81 11.57
C ILE A 177 5.03 -13.82 13.11
N GLY A 178 4.68 -14.94 13.74
CA GLY A 178 4.69 -15.08 15.20
C GLY A 178 6.07 -14.91 15.85
N SER A 179 7.15 -14.97 15.06
CA SER A 179 8.53 -14.77 15.52
C SER A 179 9.07 -13.36 15.26
N MET A 180 8.35 -12.53 14.49
CA MET A 180 8.81 -11.20 14.09
C MET A 180 8.49 -10.16 15.16
N ASN A 181 9.38 -9.18 15.31
CA ASN A 181 9.13 -8.02 16.15
C ASN A 181 8.09 -7.12 15.47
N LEU A 182 6.96 -6.88 16.13
CA LEU A 182 5.88 -6.03 15.63
C LEU A 182 5.98 -4.58 16.13
N GLY A 183 6.98 -4.25 16.95
CA GLY A 183 7.25 -2.90 17.43
C GLY A 183 6.01 -2.26 18.04
N ILE A 184 5.69 -1.03 17.60
CA ILE A 184 4.50 -0.28 18.05
C ILE A 184 3.18 -1.01 17.78
N TYR A 185 3.14 -1.88 16.75
CA TYR A 185 1.94 -2.64 16.42
C TYR A 185 1.66 -3.78 17.39
N GLN A 186 2.63 -4.20 18.20
CA GLN A 186 2.38 -5.16 19.28
C GLN A 186 1.31 -4.64 20.24
N SER A 187 1.33 -3.33 20.56
CA SER A 187 0.34 -2.71 21.44
C SER A 187 -1.07 -2.71 20.85
N VAL A 188 -1.23 -2.77 19.52
CA VAL A 188 -2.53 -2.93 18.87
C VAL A 188 -3.11 -4.31 19.17
N ILE A 189 -2.26 -5.33 19.10
CA ILE A 189 -2.63 -6.73 19.37
C ILE A 189 -2.96 -6.90 20.85
N ASP A 190 -2.10 -6.39 21.73
CA ASP A 190 -2.27 -6.53 23.18
C ASP A 190 -3.56 -5.85 23.68
N ASN A 191 -3.99 -4.78 23.00
CA ASN A 191 -5.22 -4.04 23.32
C ASN A 191 -6.36 -4.36 22.34
N TRP A 192 -6.30 -5.49 21.62
CA TRP A 192 -7.28 -5.82 20.58
C TRP A 192 -8.71 -6.01 21.10
N ALA A 193 -8.95 -6.31 22.38
CA ALA A 193 -10.31 -6.38 22.92
C ALA A 193 -10.78 -5.03 23.53
N GLU A 194 -9.84 -4.15 23.88
CA GLU A 194 -10.06 -3.01 24.78
C GLU A 194 -10.29 -1.71 24.00
N GLU A 195 -11.54 -1.28 23.87
CA GLU A 195 -11.93 -0.13 23.04
C GLU A 195 -11.18 1.16 23.40
N GLN A 196 -11.18 1.55 24.68
CA GLN A 196 -10.61 2.83 25.11
C GLN A 196 -9.08 2.84 25.01
N GLN A 197 -8.44 1.73 25.36
CA GLN A 197 -6.99 1.57 25.31
C GLN A 197 -6.51 1.51 23.87
N LEU A 198 -7.25 0.84 22.99
CA LEU A 198 -6.96 0.83 21.57
C LEU A 198 -7.03 2.25 20.98
N ALA A 199 -7.98 3.09 21.39
CA ALA A 199 -8.04 4.49 20.92
C ALA A 199 -6.73 5.25 21.22
N VAL A 200 -6.14 5.06 22.41
CA VAL A 200 -4.84 5.65 22.78
C VAL A 200 -3.71 5.10 21.91
N VAL A 201 -3.70 3.78 21.67
CA VAL A 201 -2.71 3.13 20.80
C VAL A 201 -2.82 3.65 19.36
N LEU A 202 -4.02 3.89 18.84
CA LEU A 202 -4.22 4.44 17.49
C LEU A 202 -3.66 5.86 17.37
N GLU A 203 -3.72 6.69 18.41
CA GLU A 203 -3.04 8.00 18.41
C GLU A 203 -1.51 7.88 18.34
N GLU A 204 -0.94 6.85 18.94
CA GLU A 204 0.48 6.53 18.82
C GLU A 204 0.83 6.04 17.41
N LEU A 205 -0.02 5.20 16.81
CA LEU A 205 0.13 4.80 15.42
C LEU A 205 0.08 6.01 14.47
N GLY A 206 -0.85 6.94 14.66
CA GLY A 206 -0.91 8.14 13.83
C GLY A 206 0.37 8.99 13.91
N ARG A 207 1.00 9.05 15.09
CA ARG A 207 2.32 9.68 15.26
C ARG A 207 3.43 8.90 14.55
N TYR A 208 3.44 7.57 14.67
CA TYR A 208 4.41 6.71 14.00
C TYR A 208 4.29 6.78 12.48
N HIS A 209 3.06 6.75 11.96
CA HIS A 209 2.75 6.88 10.54
C HIS A 209 3.34 8.17 9.99
N LEU A 210 2.97 9.32 10.59
CA LEU A 210 3.50 10.61 10.16
C LEU A 210 5.02 10.68 10.28
N ALA A 211 5.64 10.06 11.28
CA ALA A 211 7.10 10.03 11.40
C ALA A 211 7.77 9.26 10.24
N ASN A 212 7.06 8.30 9.65
CA ASN A 212 7.51 7.46 8.54
C ASN A 212 6.79 7.74 7.20
N ALA A 213 6.25 8.96 7.05
CA ALA A 213 5.58 9.41 5.82
C ALA A 213 6.49 10.23 4.88
N GLU A 214 7.69 10.61 5.30
CA GLU A 214 8.58 11.45 4.49
C GLU A 214 10.00 10.92 4.46
N ASP A 215 10.58 10.92 3.26
CA ASP A 215 11.96 10.53 3.04
C ASP A 215 12.87 11.74 3.26
N ASN A 216 13.49 11.80 4.44
CA ASN A 216 14.45 12.85 4.79
C ASN A 216 15.87 12.54 4.27
N GLY A 217 16.01 11.52 3.41
CA GLY A 217 17.29 10.98 2.98
C GLY A 217 17.93 10.02 3.99
N GLY A 218 18.96 9.31 3.54
CA GLY A 218 19.67 8.30 4.33
C GLY A 218 19.40 6.87 3.86
N ALA A 219 19.74 5.90 4.71
CA ALA A 219 19.59 4.48 4.39
C ALA A 219 18.18 3.92 4.67
N TRP A 220 17.38 4.64 5.48
CA TRP A 220 16.02 4.24 5.83
C TRP A 220 15.04 4.78 4.80
N ILE A 221 14.27 3.87 4.18
CA ILE A 221 13.17 4.24 3.30
C ILE A 221 11.86 4.18 4.12
N PRO A 222 11.16 5.29 4.33
CA PRO A 222 9.92 5.31 5.10
C PRO A 222 8.82 4.46 4.45
N GLU A 223 8.04 3.74 5.27
CA GLU A 223 6.98 2.83 4.82
C GLU A 223 5.88 3.56 4.04
N PHE A 224 5.54 4.77 4.50
CA PHE A 224 4.35 5.48 4.09
C PHE A 224 4.64 6.59 3.08
N LYS A 225 5.87 6.74 2.58
CA LYS A 225 6.30 7.89 1.77
C LYS A 225 5.59 8.11 0.43
N SER A 226 4.66 7.23 0.07
CA SER A 226 4.06 7.17 -1.25
C SER A 226 2.58 7.52 -1.17
N PRO A 227 2.13 8.58 -1.86
CA PRO A 227 0.72 8.93 -1.95
C PRO A 227 -0.16 7.78 -2.44
N PRO A 228 -1.35 7.59 -1.87
CA PRO A 228 -1.98 8.43 -0.84
C PRO A 228 -1.57 8.04 0.60
N PHE A 229 -0.67 7.08 0.77
CA PHE A 229 -0.39 6.44 2.05
C PHE A 229 0.40 7.32 3.03
N ASP A 230 0.94 8.45 2.61
CA ASP A 230 1.69 9.38 3.45
C ASP A 230 0.79 10.24 4.36
N VAL A 231 -0.49 10.35 4.01
CA VAL A 231 -1.50 11.01 4.83
C VAL A 231 -2.74 10.16 5.09
N LEU A 232 -2.97 9.11 4.30
CA LEU A 232 -4.13 8.23 4.46
C LEU A 232 -3.76 6.99 5.28
N LEU A 233 -4.25 6.94 6.52
CA LEU A 233 -3.99 5.87 7.48
C LEU A 233 -4.88 4.65 7.20
N VAL A 234 -4.65 4.01 6.06
CA VAL A 234 -5.40 2.83 5.62
C VAL A 234 -5.30 1.66 6.60
N GLU A 235 -4.23 1.59 7.40
CA GLU A 235 -4.06 0.62 8.47
C GLU A 235 -5.09 0.81 9.60
N VAL A 236 -5.50 2.04 9.89
CA VAL A 236 -6.58 2.32 10.84
C VAL A 236 -7.92 1.82 10.26
N GLY A 237 -8.18 2.10 8.98
CA GLY A 237 -9.35 1.57 8.28
C GLY A 237 -9.41 0.04 8.28
N ALA A 238 -8.26 -0.61 8.09
CA ALA A 238 -8.12 -2.06 8.16
C ALA A 238 -8.45 -2.60 9.55
N ILE A 239 -7.87 -2.02 10.61
CA ILE A 239 -8.17 -2.38 12.00
C ILE A 239 -9.68 -2.27 12.28
N TYR A 240 -10.30 -1.17 11.87
CA TYR A 240 -11.74 -0.95 12.04
C TYR A 240 -12.56 -2.02 11.33
N ARG A 241 -12.19 -2.37 10.08
CA ARG A 241 -12.88 -3.43 9.35
C ARG A 241 -12.84 -4.75 10.09
N VAL A 242 -11.65 -5.18 10.52
CA VAL A 242 -11.47 -6.49 11.16
C VAL A 242 -12.22 -6.53 12.48
N ARG A 243 -12.15 -5.46 13.30
CA ARG A 243 -12.95 -5.36 14.53
C ARG A 243 -14.44 -5.45 14.27
N GLN A 244 -14.93 -4.71 13.27
CA GLN A 244 -16.34 -4.73 12.89
C GLN A 244 -16.79 -6.14 12.48
N GLN A 245 -15.97 -6.86 11.71
CA GLN A 245 -16.24 -8.26 11.32
C GLN A 245 -16.34 -9.18 12.53
N LEU A 246 -15.54 -8.93 13.57
CA LEU A 246 -15.55 -9.70 14.83
C LEU A 246 -16.63 -9.25 15.83
N GLY A 247 -17.45 -8.25 15.49
CA GLY A 247 -18.46 -7.69 16.40
C GLY A 247 -17.87 -6.95 17.59
N LEU A 248 -16.60 -6.51 17.51
CA LEU A 248 -15.95 -5.75 18.56
C LEU A 248 -16.36 -4.26 18.50
N PRO A 249 -16.43 -3.58 19.66
CA PRO A 249 -16.70 -2.14 19.69
C PRO A 249 -15.59 -1.38 18.94
N LEU A 250 -15.95 -0.33 18.22
CA LEU A 250 -14.99 0.49 17.48
C LEU A 250 -14.46 1.61 18.39
N PRO A 251 -13.13 1.83 18.45
CA PRO A 251 -12.56 2.90 19.24
C PRO A 251 -13.07 4.26 18.75
N THR A 252 -13.30 5.20 19.67
CA THR A 252 -13.65 6.58 19.31
C THR A 252 -12.38 7.41 19.18
N VAL A 253 -12.12 7.92 17.98
CA VAL A 253 -10.98 8.81 17.68
C VAL A 253 -11.49 10.18 17.26
N THR A 254 -10.77 11.23 17.63
CA THR A 254 -11.11 12.63 17.28
C THR A 254 -10.04 13.32 16.46
N ASP A 255 -8.83 12.74 16.37
CA ASP A 255 -7.77 13.27 15.53
C ASP A 255 -8.18 13.20 14.04
N PRO A 256 -8.08 14.31 13.27
CA PRO A 256 -8.52 14.34 11.88
C PRO A 256 -7.89 13.27 11.00
N LEU A 257 -6.62 12.92 11.24
CA LEU A 257 -5.89 11.93 10.47
C LEU A 257 -6.47 10.52 10.70
N LEU A 258 -6.77 10.21 11.97
CA LEU A 258 -7.41 8.96 12.35
C LEU A 258 -8.86 8.88 11.86
N CYS A 259 -9.60 10.00 11.89
CA CYS A 259 -10.95 10.07 11.34
C CYS A 259 -10.99 9.74 9.85
N VAL A 260 -10.07 10.31 9.06
CA VAL A 260 -9.94 10.01 7.63
C VAL A 260 -9.52 8.54 7.41
N GLY A 261 -8.57 8.03 8.20
CA GLY A 261 -8.18 6.61 8.16
C GLY A 261 -9.34 5.66 8.47
N ALA A 262 -10.15 5.95 9.49
CA ALA A 262 -11.34 5.18 9.83
C ALA A 262 -12.41 5.25 8.72
N ALA A 263 -12.58 6.42 8.10
CA ALA A 263 -13.51 6.64 6.99
C ALA A 263 -13.16 5.80 5.74
N ALA A 264 -11.88 5.44 5.55
CA ALA A 264 -11.44 4.59 4.45
C ALA A 264 -12.24 3.27 4.37
N SER A 265 -12.62 2.69 5.51
CA SER A 265 -13.45 1.47 5.56
C SER A 265 -14.85 1.64 4.95
N ARG A 266 -15.35 2.86 4.84
CA ARG A 266 -16.70 3.16 4.31
C ARG A 266 -16.67 3.68 2.89
N HIS A 267 -15.64 4.45 2.54
CA HIS A 267 -15.58 5.19 1.28
C HIS A 267 -14.66 4.57 0.23
N LEU A 268 -13.71 3.71 0.59
CA LEU A 268 -12.88 3.03 -0.41
C LEU A 268 -13.70 2.00 -1.17
N VAL A 269 -13.97 2.31 -2.43
CA VAL A 269 -14.62 1.41 -3.39
C VAL A 269 -13.70 1.22 -4.58
N PHE A 270 -13.28 -0.04 -4.79
CA PHE A 270 -12.38 -0.39 -5.88
C PHE A 270 -13.19 -0.84 -7.10
N SER A 271 -13.12 -0.07 -8.17
CA SER A 271 -13.66 -0.44 -9.49
C SER A 271 -12.55 -0.29 -10.53
N PRO A 272 -12.30 -1.33 -11.35
CA PRO A 272 -11.28 -1.25 -12.38
C PRO A 272 -11.70 -0.25 -13.46
N ASP A 273 -10.81 0.66 -13.83
CA ASP A 273 -10.97 1.47 -15.03
C ASP A 273 -10.44 0.74 -16.27
N GLU A 274 -10.57 1.38 -17.43
CA GLU A 274 -10.14 0.80 -18.70
C GLU A 274 -8.65 0.43 -18.71
N LEU A 275 -7.79 1.25 -18.10
CA LEU A 275 -6.37 0.99 -18.02
C LEU A 275 -6.08 -0.27 -17.19
N VAL A 276 -6.71 -0.37 -16.01
CA VAL A 276 -6.61 -1.56 -15.15
C VAL A 276 -7.05 -2.82 -15.90
N VAL A 277 -8.17 -2.77 -16.63
CA VAL A 277 -8.68 -3.92 -17.39
C VAL A 277 -7.69 -4.34 -18.49
N ARG A 278 -7.08 -3.37 -19.17
CA ARG A 278 -6.07 -3.62 -20.22
C ARG A 278 -4.81 -4.27 -19.65
N VAL A 279 -4.28 -3.72 -18.54
CA VAL A 279 -3.10 -4.27 -17.85
C VAL A 279 -3.36 -5.68 -17.34
N GLU A 280 -4.51 -5.90 -16.70
CA GLU A 280 -4.91 -7.23 -16.23
C GLU A 280 -4.97 -8.25 -17.36
N SER A 281 -5.58 -7.86 -18.49
CA SER A 281 -5.71 -8.72 -19.66
C SER A 281 -4.34 -9.07 -20.25
N ALA A 282 -3.44 -8.10 -20.37
CA ALA A 282 -2.08 -8.31 -20.84
C ALA A 282 -1.29 -9.21 -19.88
N TYR A 283 -1.38 -8.96 -18.57
CA TYR A 283 -0.76 -9.78 -17.53
C TYR A 283 -1.19 -11.24 -17.64
N ARG A 284 -2.50 -11.50 -17.73
CA ARG A 284 -3.03 -12.87 -17.83
C ARG A 284 -2.60 -13.56 -19.13
N ARG A 285 -2.54 -12.83 -20.24
CA ARG A 285 -2.09 -13.37 -21.53
C ARG A 285 -0.61 -13.78 -21.50
N PHE A 286 0.23 -12.99 -20.84
CA PHE A 286 1.68 -13.20 -20.86
C PHE A 286 2.16 -14.17 -19.76
N PHE A 287 1.55 -14.13 -18.57
CA PHE A 287 1.99 -14.91 -17.40
C PHE A 287 1.04 -16.05 -16.98
N GLY A 288 -0.18 -16.11 -17.53
CA GLY A 288 -1.19 -17.14 -17.21
C GLY A 288 -1.10 -18.36 -18.12
#